data_AF-A0AAU3TAS5-F1
#
_entry.id   AF-A0AAU3TAS5-F1
#
_cell.length_a   1.000
_cell.length_b   1.000
_cell.length_c   1.000
_cell.angle_alpha   90.00
_cell.angle_beta   90.00
_cell.angle_gamma   90.00
#
_symmetry.space_group_name_H-M   'P 1'
#
loop_
_entity.id
_entity.type
_entity.pdbx_description
1 polymer ?
#
loop_
_entity_poly.entity_id
_entity_poly.type
_entity_poly.pdbx_seq_one_letter_code
_entity_poly.pdbx_strand_id
1 'polypeptide(L)'
;MRLLGVGMFAAALALGLLAAPAHADSGTDGTDRADGVDAADVQGLRGVGWAVKDTGKDARFRGLAAVSRSTAWVAGSKGTVLRTVDGGRTWRDVSPPGAVREGLELRDIEAFDARRAVALSIGEGEASRVLRTEDGGATWTEAFRNADPRAFYDCLTFFDSRHGLAMSDPVDGRFRILSTDDGGRSWAVLPSQGMPDALPGEAGFAASGQCLVSAGSRDVWLATGGGASARILHSADRGRTWRVAESGIPAGDPAKGVFALAFRDRTTGLAVGGDYRTGEASLHAAAVSADAGRTWRPAPTPPPAYRSGAAWLPHLRGAALAVGPTGTDVTTDGGRNWRPLEAGSFDTIDCTADGACWAAGEKGRVARLERLRRP
;
A
#
# COMPACT_ATOMS: atom_id res chain seq x y z
N MET A 1 14.88 -2.94 -35.96
CA MET A 1 13.83 -2.55 -36.93
C MET A 1 13.29 -3.80 -37.62
N ARG A 2 12.22 -4.40 -37.07
CA ARG A 2 11.38 -5.39 -37.76
C ARG A 2 9.93 -5.21 -37.26
N LEU A 3 9.05 -5.05 -38.25
CA LEU A 3 7.61 -4.78 -38.23
C LEU A 3 6.82 -5.90 -37.54
N LEU A 4 5.84 -5.58 -36.69
CA LEU A 4 4.39 -5.44 -36.98
C LEU A 4 3.74 -6.69 -37.60
N GLY A 5 2.82 -7.28 -36.83
CA GLY A 5 1.84 -8.26 -37.26
C GLY A 5 0.64 -8.24 -36.31
N VAL A 6 -0.22 -7.24 -36.48
CA VAL A 6 -1.51 -7.12 -35.77
C VAL A 6 -2.53 -7.97 -36.52
N GLY A 7 -2.97 -9.05 -35.89
CA GLY A 7 -4.06 -9.91 -36.35
C GLY A 7 -5.40 -9.43 -35.81
N MET A 8 -6.23 -8.95 -36.73
CA MET A 8 -7.63 -8.57 -36.58
C MET A 8 -8.49 -9.80 -36.25
N PHE A 9 -9.30 -9.77 -35.19
CA PHE A 9 -10.35 -10.78 -34.95
C PHE A 9 -11.72 -10.15 -34.71
N ALA A 10 -12.69 -10.80 -35.36
CA ALA A 10 -14.02 -10.35 -35.67
C ALA A 10 -14.97 -10.34 -34.47
N ALA A 11 -15.91 -9.39 -34.52
CA ALA A 11 -17.08 -9.31 -33.66
C ALA A 11 -18.06 -10.46 -33.94
N ALA A 12 -18.57 -11.09 -32.88
CA ALA A 12 -19.70 -12.00 -32.94
C ALA A 12 -20.84 -11.46 -32.05
N LEU A 13 -22.00 -11.25 -32.67
CA LEU A 13 -23.29 -10.97 -32.04
C LEU A 13 -23.73 -12.17 -31.18
N ALA A 14 -24.30 -11.89 -30.02
CA ALA A 14 -25.25 -12.79 -29.36
C ALA A 14 -26.40 -11.96 -28.78
N LEU A 15 -27.61 -12.19 -29.33
CA LEU A 15 -28.89 -11.75 -28.76
C LEU A 15 -29.20 -12.59 -27.51
N GLY A 16 -29.70 -11.93 -26.46
CA GLY A 16 -30.28 -12.57 -25.28
C GLY A 16 -31.38 -11.70 -24.69
N LEU A 17 -32.55 -12.30 -24.48
CA LEU A 17 -33.86 -11.67 -24.30
C LEU A 17 -34.03 -10.82 -23.04
N LEU A 18 -34.85 -9.78 -23.19
CA LEU A 18 -35.48 -8.99 -22.13
C LEU A 18 -36.57 -9.81 -21.41
N ALA A 19 -36.54 -9.82 -20.08
CA ALA A 19 -37.71 -10.09 -19.26
C ALA A 19 -37.70 -9.18 -18.02
N ALA A 20 -38.81 -8.51 -17.77
CA ALA A 20 -39.12 -7.76 -16.56
C ALA A 20 -40.65 -7.84 -16.31
N PRO A 21 -41.18 -7.44 -15.14
CA PRO A 21 -41.30 -8.29 -13.96
C PRO A 21 -42.76 -8.39 -13.45
N ALA A 22 -43.03 -9.26 -12.47
CA ALA A 22 -44.30 -9.22 -11.72
C ALA A 22 -44.12 -9.51 -10.22
N HIS A 23 -44.63 -8.54 -9.45
CA HIS A 23 -44.83 -8.35 -8.01
C HIS A 23 -45.44 -9.54 -7.23
N ALA A 24 -45.03 -9.73 -5.96
CA ALA A 24 -45.82 -9.41 -4.75
C ALA A 24 -45.41 -10.23 -3.49
N ASP A 25 -44.88 -9.50 -2.51
CA ASP A 25 -45.10 -9.51 -1.04
C ASP A 25 -45.49 -10.78 -0.25
N SER A 26 -44.75 -11.07 0.84
CA SER A 26 -45.28 -11.24 2.22
C SER A 26 -44.14 -11.55 3.21
N GLY A 27 -44.08 -10.79 4.31
CA GLY A 27 -42.93 -10.73 5.21
C GLY A 27 -42.82 -11.82 6.29
N THR A 28 -41.75 -11.73 7.08
CA THR A 28 -41.79 -11.75 8.55
C THR A 28 -40.42 -11.37 9.13
N ASP A 29 -40.49 -10.42 10.07
CA ASP A 29 -39.59 -10.06 11.16
C ASP A 29 -38.28 -10.86 11.34
N GLY A 30 -37.18 -10.12 11.21
CA GLY A 30 -35.87 -10.46 11.73
C GLY A 30 -35.04 -9.18 11.74
N THR A 31 -34.96 -8.52 12.89
CA THR A 31 -34.25 -7.24 13.06
C THR A 31 -32.76 -7.39 12.77
N ASP A 32 -32.37 -7.13 11.53
CA ASP A 32 -30.98 -6.93 11.14
C ASP A 32 -30.52 -5.57 11.68
N ARG A 33 -29.62 -5.61 12.66
CA ARG A 33 -28.79 -4.45 13.04
C ARG A 33 -27.73 -4.25 11.96
N ALA A 34 -28.15 -3.77 10.81
CA ALA A 34 -27.29 -3.24 9.78
C ALA A 34 -27.87 -1.90 9.37
N ASP A 35 -27.37 -0.82 9.97
CA ASP A 35 -27.37 0.55 9.46
C ASP A 35 -27.02 1.49 10.62
N GLY A 36 -25.73 1.83 10.71
CA GLY A 36 -25.23 2.70 11.75
C GLY A 36 -23.80 3.11 11.44
N VAL A 37 -23.64 4.03 10.48
CA VAL A 37 -22.47 4.91 10.49
C VAL A 37 -22.47 5.56 11.87
N ASP A 38 -21.47 5.29 12.71
CA ASP A 38 -21.45 5.88 14.05
C ASP A 38 -21.34 7.40 13.90
N ALA A 39 -22.39 8.12 14.30
CA ALA A 39 -22.44 9.57 14.21
C ALA A 39 -21.28 10.21 14.98
N ALA A 40 -20.73 9.52 15.99
CA ALA A 40 -19.54 9.94 16.71
C ALA A 40 -18.26 9.89 15.84
N ASP A 41 -18.08 8.87 15.01
CA ASP A 41 -16.92 8.73 14.10
C ASP A 41 -16.92 9.84 13.03
N VAL A 42 -18.10 10.18 12.51
CA VAL A 42 -18.26 11.29 11.54
C VAL A 42 -18.01 12.66 12.20
N GLN A 43 -18.43 12.84 13.45
CA GLN A 43 -18.15 14.07 14.20
C GLN A 43 -16.66 14.22 14.53
N GLY A 44 -15.94 13.12 14.80
CA GLY A 44 -14.51 13.13 15.11
C GLY A 44 -13.62 13.68 13.99
N LEU A 45 -14.07 13.55 12.73
CA LEU A 45 -13.34 14.00 11.54
C LEU A 45 -13.74 15.40 11.04
N ARG A 46 -14.72 16.05 11.67
CA ARG A 46 -15.11 17.42 11.29
C ARG A 46 -13.97 18.40 11.57
N GLY A 47 -13.56 19.14 10.54
CA GLY A 47 -12.47 20.10 10.64
C GLY A 47 -11.09 19.45 10.75
N VAL A 48 -10.96 18.17 10.40
CA VAL A 48 -9.67 17.48 10.25
C VAL A 48 -9.23 17.55 8.79
N GLY A 49 -7.94 17.77 8.55
CA GLY A 49 -7.35 17.79 7.21
C GLY A 49 -5.83 17.74 7.26
N TRP A 50 -5.19 17.77 6.10
CA TRP A 50 -3.75 17.65 5.95
C TRP A 50 -3.04 18.99 6.22
N ALA A 51 -2.31 19.06 7.33
CA ALA A 51 -1.38 20.16 7.59
C ALA A 51 -0.03 19.86 6.92
N VAL A 52 0.26 20.52 5.80
CA VAL A 52 1.52 20.38 5.05
C VAL A 52 2.70 20.75 5.94
N LYS A 53 3.75 19.92 5.87
CA LYS A 53 5.03 20.06 6.56
C LYS A 53 6.10 20.27 5.50
N ASP A 54 6.52 21.53 5.33
CA ASP A 54 7.50 21.89 4.29
C ASP A 54 8.81 21.14 4.50
N THR A 55 9.25 20.43 3.46
CA THR A 55 10.50 19.66 3.44
C THR A 55 11.64 20.40 2.76
N GLY A 56 11.35 21.44 1.98
CA GLY A 56 12.33 22.12 1.11
C GLY A 56 12.91 21.24 0.01
N LYS A 57 12.24 20.13 -0.37
CA LYS A 57 12.68 19.21 -1.44
C LYS A 57 11.67 19.14 -2.58
N ASP A 58 12.12 18.67 -3.74
CA ASP A 58 11.29 18.39 -4.93
C ASP A 58 11.26 16.87 -5.25
N ALA A 59 11.56 16.02 -4.25
CA ALA A 59 11.53 14.58 -4.41
C ALA A 59 10.10 14.04 -4.38
N ARG A 60 9.81 12.97 -5.12
CA ARG A 60 8.55 12.21 -4.94
C ARG A 60 8.76 11.15 -3.86
N PHE A 61 8.08 11.32 -2.74
CA PHE A 61 8.16 10.41 -1.60
C PHE A 61 7.09 9.32 -1.72
N ARG A 62 7.53 8.07 -1.75
CA ARG A 62 6.66 6.89 -1.80
C ARG A 62 6.90 5.93 -0.63
N GLY A 63 8.08 5.99 -0.01
CA GLY A 63 8.31 5.38 1.30
C GLY A 63 7.95 6.35 2.41
N LEU A 64 7.22 5.88 3.41
CA LEU A 64 6.87 6.62 4.63
C LEU A 64 6.84 5.65 5.80
N ALA A 65 7.55 5.99 6.87
CA ALA A 65 7.38 5.35 8.17
C ALA A 65 7.04 6.42 9.22
N ALA A 66 5.81 6.37 9.72
CA ALA A 66 5.39 7.15 10.87
C ALA A 66 5.80 6.41 12.15
N VAL A 67 6.59 7.07 13.00
CA VAL A 67 7.06 6.47 14.27
C VAL A 67 6.24 7.01 15.45
N SER A 68 5.90 8.30 15.41
CA SER A 68 5.05 8.96 16.42
C SER A 68 4.52 10.29 15.89
N ARG A 69 3.82 11.04 16.75
CA ARG A 69 3.48 12.46 16.51
C ARG A 69 4.65 13.35 16.15
N SER A 70 5.85 13.07 16.66
CA SER A 70 7.03 13.91 16.46
C SER A 70 8.01 13.34 15.45
N THR A 71 8.01 12.03 15.24
CA THR A 71 9.03 11.34 14.44
C THR A 71 8.42 10.66 13.23
N ALA A 72 8.97 10.94 12.06
CA ALA A 72 8.63 10.28 10.81
C ALA A 72 9.84 10.29 9.87
N TRP A 73 9.87 9.29 8.99
CA TRP A 73 10.84 9.16 7.92
C TRP A 73 10.13 9.12 6.58
N VAL A 74 10.69 9.77 5.56
CA VAL A 74 10.21 9.67 4.18
C VAL A 74 11.35 9.33 3.25
N ALA A 75 11.08 8.48 2.25
CA ALA A 75 12.04 8.03 1.27
C ALA A 75 11.44 8.14 -0.14
N GLY A 76 12.28 8.48 -1.13
CA GLY A 76 11.77 8.80 -2.46
C GLY A 76 12.80 8.83 -3.56
N SER A 77 12.42 9.52 -4.63
CA SER A 77 13.21 9.66 -5.85
C SER A 77 14.62 10.19 -5.61
N LYS A 78 15.57 9.79 -6.47
CA LYS A 78 16.99 10.18 -6.39
C LYS A 78 17.65 9.82 -5.06
N GLY A 79 17.20 8.75 -4.41
CA GLY A 79 17.77 8.24 -3.15
C GLY A 79 17.50 9.14 -1.94
N THR A 80 16.55 10.07 -2.05
CA THR A 80 16.30 11.06 -0.99
C THR A 80 15.68 10.38 0.22
N VAL A 81 16.27 10.56 1.40
CA VAL A 81 15.67 10.19 2.69
C VAL A 81 15.66 11.40 3.62
N LEU A 82 14.49 11.74 4.15
CA LEU A 82 14.35 12.77 5.16
C LEU A 82 13.83 12.19 6.47
N ARG A 83 14.24 12.80 7.57
CA ARG A 83 13.74 12.48 8.91
C ARG A 83 13.34 13.74 9.67
N THR A 84 12.20 13.69 10.32
CA THR A 84 11.80 14.66 11.35
C THR A 84 11.78 14.01 12.73
N VAL A 85 12.04 14.81 13.77
CA VAL A 85 11.90 14.43 15.19
C VAL A 85 11.14 15.50 16.00
N ASP A 86 10.58 16.49 15.31
CA ASP A 86 9.89 17.65 15.91
C ASP A 86 8.47 17.87 15.36
N GLY A 87 7.87 16.83 14.76
CA GLY A 87 6.52 16.88 14.20
C GLY A 87 6.44 17.55 12.84
N GLY A 88 7.53 17.50 12.07
CA GLY A 88 7.61 18.02 10.72
C GLY A 88 7.79 19.53 10.69
N ARG A 89 8.25 20.15 11.79
CA ARG A 89 8.64 21.56 11.78
C ARG A 89 9.97 21.72 11.05
N THR A 90 10.87 20.75 11.21
CA THR A 90 12.10 20.65 10.44
C THR A 90 12.32 19.23 9.94
N TRP A 91 13.00 19.13 8.80
CA TRP A 91 13.40 17.87 8.18
C TRP A 91 14.92 17.86 7.99
N ARG A 92 15.57 16.79 8.42
CA ARG A 92 16.99 16.55 8.14
C ARG A 92 17.11 15.65 6.93
N ASP A 93 17.93 16.05 5.98
CA ASP A 93 18.39 15.17 4.90
C ASP A 93 19.37 14.16 5.48
N VAL A 94 19.00 12.89 5.41
CA VAL A 94 19.74 11.75 5.93
C VAL A 94 19.88 10.68 4.84
N SER A 95 19.95 11.13 3.58
CA SER A 95 20.03 10.26 2.41
C SER A 95 21.28 9.36 2.46
N PRO A 96 21.18 8.09 2.05
CA PRO A 96 22.34 7.19 2.01
C PRO A 96 23.46 7.73 1.11
N PRO A 97 24.74 7.67 1.54
CA PRO A 97 25.85 8.12 0.72
C PRO A 97 25.87 7.45 -0.65
N GLY A 98 26.01 8.24 -1.72
CA GLY A 98 26.05 7.74 -3.10
C GLY A 98 24.68 7.46 -3.75
N ALA A 99 23.59 7.39 -2.99
CA ALA A 99 22.26 7.05 -3.52
C ALA A 99 21.77 8.03 -4.61
N VAL A 100 22.05 9.33 -4.45
CA VAL A 100 21.75 10.36 -5.46
C VAL A 100 22.55 10.13 -6.74
N ARG A 101 23.87 9.89 -6.61
CA ARG A 101 24.77 9.66 -7.76
C ARG A 101 24.37 8.40 -8.54
N GLU A 102 23.89 7.40 -7.83
CA GLU A 102 23.47 6.12 -8.40
C GLU A 102 22.02 6.12 -8.87
N GLY A 103 21.28 7.21 -8.64
CA GLY A 103 19.90 7.37 -9.09
C GLY A 103 18.94 6.36 -8.46
N LEU A 104 19.19 5.95 -7.20
CA LEU A 104 18.32 4.99 -6.51
C LEU A 104 16.89 5.52 -6.39
N GLU A 105 15.90 4.65 -6.54
CA GLU A 105 14.50 4.98 -6.34
C GLU A 105 14.01 4.30 -5.06
N LEU A 106 14.06 5.01 -3.94
CA LEU A 106 13.59 4.48 -2.67
C LEU A 106 12.07 4.53 -2.64
N ARG A 107 11.41 3.37 -2.65
CA ARG A 107 9.95 3.26 -2.67
C ARG A 107 9.35 2.80 -1.35
N ASP A 108 10.19 2.33 -0.44
CA ASP A 108 9.74 1.87 0.86
C ASP A 108 10.76 2.21 1.94
N ILE A 109 10.28 2.48 3.15
CA ILE A 109 11.09 2.67 4.34
C ILE A 109 10.28 2.25 5.56
N GLU A 110 10.89 1.41 6.40
CA GLU A 110 10.34 0.97 7.68
C GLU A 110 11.25 1.44 8.80
N ALA A 111 10.69 2.15 9.79
CA ALA A 111 11.45 2.74 10.89
C ALA A 111 11.01 2.19 12.24
N PHE A 112 11.98 1.74 13.04
CA PHE A 112 11.73 1.26 14.39
C PHE A 112 11.69 2.40 15.41
N ASP A 113 12.44 3.47 15.15
CA ASP A 113 12.52 4.67 15.97
C ASP A 113 13.19 5.84 15.20
N ALA A 114 13.58 6.91 15.90
CA ALA A 114 14.28 8.05 15.31
C ALA A 114 15.72 7.75 14.83
N ARG A 115 16.27 6.58 15.18
CA ARG A 115 17.65 6.17 14.90
C ARG A 115 17.75 4.99 13.93
N ARG A 116 16.81 4.06 13.95
CA ARG A 116 16.89 2.80 13.22
C ARG A 116 15.82 2.73 12.15
N ALA A 117 16.24 2.56 10.89
CA ALA A 117 15.36 2.42 9.74
C ALA A 117 15.97 1.52 8.67
N VAL A 118 15.11 0.91 7.86
CA VAL A 118 15.45 0.07 6.72
C VAL A 118 14.72 0.62 5.49
N ALA A 119 15.44 0.92 4.42
CA ALA A 119 14.89 1.46 3.18
C ALA A 119 15.10 0.48 2.01
N LEU A 120 14.12 0.42 1.11
CA LEU A 120 14.15 -0.38 -0.10
C LEU A 120 14.31 0.52 -1.33
N SER A 121 15.38 0.29 -2.09
CA SER A 121 15.49 0.78 -3.47
C SER A 121 14.89 -0.23 -4.41
N ILE A 122 14.10 0.23 -5.38
CA ILE A 122 13.56 -0.59 -6.46
C ILE A 122 14.45 -0.53 -7.71
N GLY A 123 14.19 -1.44 -8.65
CA GLY A 123 14.84 -1.47 -9.95
C GLY A 123 15.30 -2.87 -10.33
N GLU A 124 15.56 -3.10 -11.61
CA GLU A 124 16.04 -4.38 -12.11
C GLU A 124 17.45 -4.69 -11.59
N GLY A 125 17.72 -5.97 -11.27
CA GLY A 125 19.04 -6.42 -10.86
C GLY A 125 19.59 -5.64 -9.66
N GLU A 126 20.83 -5.16 -9.76
CA GLU A 126 21.55 -4.48 -8.66
C GLU A 126 20.97 -3.13 -8.23
N ALA A 127 19.98 -2.59 -8.95
CA ALA A 127 19.26 -1.39 -8.52
C ALA A 127 18.33 -1.70 -7.34
N SER A 128 17.84 -2.95 -7.22
CA SER A 128 17.12 -3.42 -6.04
C SER A 128 18.06 -3.66 -4.86
N ARG A 129 17.86 -2.89 -3.79
CA ARG A 129 18.76 -2.89 -2.62
C ARG A 129 18.02 -2.67 -1.32
N VAL A 130 18.53 -3.24 -0.24
CA VAL A 130 18.09 -2.92 1.12
C VAL A 130 19.20 -2.19 1.85
N LEU A 131 18.88 -0.98 2.32
CA LEU A 131 19.79 -0.10 3.05
C LEU A 131 19.31 0.03 4.48
N ARG A 132 20.21 0.07 5.45
CA ARG A 132 19.86 0.14 6.86
C ARG A 132 20.72 1.15 7.63
N THR A 133 20.12 1.86 8.58
CA THR A 133 20.81 2.78 9.50
C THR A 133 20.54 2.41 10.97
N GLU A 134 21.49 2.73 11.87
CA GLU A 134 21.35 2.63 13.33
C GLU A 134 21.59 3.95 14.08
N ASP A 135 21.98 4.99 13.38
CA ASP A 135 22.41 6.27 13.94
C ASP A 135 21.58 7.44 13.41
N GLY A 136 20.38 7.13 12.94
CA GLY A 136 19.46 8.14 12.48
C GLY A 136 19.80 8.69 11.10
N GLY A 137 20.38 7.83 10.26
CA GLY A 137 20.76 8.09 8.89
C GLY A 137 22.04 8.91 8.74
N ALA A 138 22.87 8.99 9.80
CA ALA A 138 24.21 9.55 9.69
C ALA A 138 25.14 8.58 8.92
N THR A 139 24.94 7.28 9.10
CA THR A 139 25.53 6.21 8.29
C THR A 139 24.47 5.22 7.83
N TRP A 140 24.74 4.61 6.67
CA TRP A 140 23.90 3.57 6.07
C TRP A 140 24.78 2.39 5.66
N THR A 141 24.28 1.19 5.93
CA THR A 141 24.87 -0.09 5.50
C THR A 141 23.99 -0.69 4.42
N GLU A 142 24.58 -1.09 3.30
CA GLU A 142 23.88 -1.92 2.31
C GLU A 142 23.81 -3.36 2.83
N ALA A 143 22.64 -3.75 3.32
CA ALA A 143 22.40 -5.07 3.91
C ALA A 143 22.08 -6.13 2.85
N PHE A 144 21.63 -5.70 1.67
CA PHE A 144 21.33 -6.57 0.54
C PHE A 144 21.45 -5.80 -0.78
N ARG A 145 22.03 -6.45 -1.78
CA ARG A 145 22.01 -6.05 -3.19
C ARG A 145 21.58 -7.24 -4.02
N ASN A 146 20.55 -7.06 -4.84
CA ASN A 146 20.05 -8.13 -5.68
C ASN A 146 21.04 -8.46 -6.80
N ALA A 147 21.37 -9.75 -6.95
CA ALA A 147 22.25 -10.25 -8.01
C ALA A 147 21.51 -10.93 -9.16
N ASP A 148 20.21 -11.21 -9.03
CA ASP A 148 19.41 -11.81 -10.11
C ASP A 148 18.84 -10.68 -10.98
N PRO A 149 19.27 -10.52 -12.25
CA PRO A 149 18.85 -9.40 -13.10
C PRO A 149 17.34 -9.38 -13.39
N ARG A 150 16.63 -10.47 -13.12
CA ARG A 150 15.18 -10.62 -13.35
C ARG A 150 14.34 -10.22 -12.15
N ALA A 151 14.94 -10.15 -10.95
CA ALA A 151 14.22 -9.79 -9.74
C ALA A 151 14.10 -8.26 -9.61
N PHE A 152 12.96 -7.84 -9.08
CA PHE A 152 12.59 -6.44 -8.86
C PHE A 152 11.84 -6.37 -7.53
N TYR A 153 12.45 -5.80 -6.49
CA TYR A 153 11.84 -5.75 -5.16
C TYR A 153 10.99 -4.50 -4.97
N ASP A 154 9.71 -4.66 -4.62
CA ASP A 154 8.73 -3.55 -4.59
C ASP A 154 8.46 -2.98 -3.20
N CYS A 155 8.33 -3.86 -2.20
CA CYS A 155 7.90 -3.51 -0.84
C CYS A 155 8.60 -4.37 0.20
N LEU A 156 8.68 -3.87 1.43
CA LEU A 156 9.12 -4.58 2.63
C LEU A 156 8.19 -4.31 3.81
N THR A 157 8.23 -5.17 4.82
CA THR A 157 7.49 -4.97 6.07
C THR A 157 8.19 -5.68 7.23
N PHE A 158 7.93 -5.23 8.45
CA PHE A 158 8.46 -5.84 9.68
C PHE A 158 7.33 -6.28 10.62
N PHE A 159 7.41 -7.54 11.08
CA PHE A 159 6.51 -8.07 12.12
C PHE A 159 6.87 -7.55 13.52
N ASP A 160 8.16 -7.28 13.71
CA ASP A 160 8.77 -6.78 14.94
C ASP A 160 10.16 -6.20 14.62
N SER A 161 10.90 -5.76 15.63
CA SER A 161 12.24 -5.15 15.44
C SER A 161 13.34 -6.07 14.89
N ARG A 162 13.04 -7.36 14.68
CA ARG A 162 13.98 -8.38 14.21
C ARG A 162 13.54 -9.05 12.92
N HIS A 163 12.25 -9.31 12.76
CA HIS A 163 11.75 -10.14 11.68
C HIS A 163 11.03 -9.29 10.65
N GLY A 164 11.45 -9.40 9.40
CA GLY A 164 10.84 -8.70 8.28
C GLY A 164 10.95 -9.48 6.99
N LEU A 165 10.18 -9.05 6.00
CA LEU A 165 10.17 -9.59 4.64
C LEU A 165 10.33 -8.46 3.63
N ALA A 166 10.89 -8.78 2.47
CA ALA A 166 10.79 -7.96 1.27
C ALA A 166 10.32 -8.84 0.10
N MET A 167 9.50 -8.29 -0.78
CA MET A 167 8.89 -9.02 -1.88
C MET A 167 9.41 -8.50 -3.22
N SER A 168 9.74 -9.42 -4.12
CA SER A 168 10.04 -9.14 -5.51
C SER A 168 9.04 -9.76 -6.45
N ASP A 169 8.84 -9.08 -7.58
CA ASP A 169 8.14 -9.57 -8.75
C ASP A 169 8.57 -10.99 -9.15
N PRO A 170 7.71 -11.73 -9.88
CA PRO A 170 7.93 -13.13 -10.14
C PRO A 170 9.21 -13.40 -10.94
N VAL A 171 10.00 -14.37 -10.44
CA VAL A 171 11.11 -14.97 -11.17
C VAL A 171 10.88 -16.46 -11.24
N ASP A 172 11.07 -17.05 -12.42
CA ASP A 172 10.78 -18.47 -12.67
C ASP A 172 9.34 -18.85 -12.28
N GLY A 173 8.40 -17.92 -12.53
CA GLY A 173 6.96 -18.11 -12.34
C GLY A 173 6.45 -17.90 -10.91
N ARG A 174 7.27 -17.45 -9.95
CA ARG A 174 6.85 -17.23 -8.56
C ARG A 174 7.44 -15.96 -7.97
N PHE A 175 6.66 -15.26 -7.14
CA PHE A 175 7.16 -14.15 -6.33
C PHE A 175 8.33 -14.60 -5.47
N ARG A 176 9.39 -13.77 -5.39
CA ARG A 176 10.55 -14.04 -4.54
C ARG A 176 10.40 -13.29 -3.22
N ILE A 177 10.64 -13.97 -2.11
CA ILE A 177 10.55 -13.38 -0.77
C ILE A 177 11.93 -13.38 -0.13
N LEU A 178 12.43 -12.21 0.26
CA LEU A 178 13.54 -12.08 1.19
C LEU A 178 13.02 -12.10 2.63
N SER A 179 13.82 -12.62 3.54
CA SER A 179 13.55 -12.60 4.97
C SER A 179 14.78 -12.20 5.76
N THR A 180 14.54 -11.46 6.84
CA THR A 180 15.52 -11.14 7.88
C THR A 180 15.00 -11.62 9.25
N ASP A 181 15.92 -12.01 10.12
CA ASP A 181 15.66 -12.36 11.53
C ASP A 181 16.54 -11.56 12.52
N ASP A 182 17.28 -10.58 12.00
CA ASP A 182 18.26 -9.74 12.69
C ASP A 182 18.00 -8.23 12.55
N GLY A 183 16.78 -7.86 12.16
CA GLY A 183 16.31 -6.48 12.04
C GLY A 183 16.78 -5.79 10.77
N GLY A 184 16.95 -6.56 9.68
CA GLY A 184 17.36 -6.08 8.37
C GLY A 184 18.86 -5.88 8.22
N ARG A 185 19.70 -6.49 9.08
CA ARG A 185 21.17 -6.45 8.94
C ARG A 185 21.65 -7.45 7.91
N SER A 186 20.96 -8.57 7.79
CA SER A 186 21.15 -9.55 6.72
C SER A 186 19.81 -10.06 6.19
N TRP A 187 19.82 -10.51 4.94
CA TRP A 187 18.64 -10.98 4.22
C TRP A 187 18.95 -12.25 3.45
N ALA A 188 18.01 -13.20 3.46
CA ALA A 188 18.08 -14.43 2.70
C ALA A 188 16.80 -14.66 1.89
N VAL A 189 16.93 -15.22 0.69
CA VAL A 189 15.79 -15.63 -0.12
C VAL A 189 15.13 -16.87 0.53
N LEU A 190 13.84 -16.80 0.80
CA LEU A 190 13.07 -17.94 1.29
C LEU A 190 12.84 -18.97 0.17
N PRO A 191 12.74 -20.27 0.51
CA PRO A 191 12.36 -21.30 -0.45
C PRO A 191 10.99 -21.02 -1.08
N SER A 192 10.85 -21.23 -2.40
CA SER A 192 9.64 -20.88 -3.16
C SER A 192 8.58 -21.99 -3.19
N GLN A 193 8.82 -23.14 -2.57
CA GLN A 193 7.92 -24.31 -2.65
C GLN A 193 6.51 -24.00 -2.13
N GLY A 194 6.38 -23.18 -1.08
CA GLY A 194 5.09 -22.75 -0.53
C GLY A 194 4.49 -21.50 -1.17
N MET A 195 5.14 -20.94 -2.20
CA MET A 195 4.62 -19.81 -3.00
C MET A 195 3.85 -20.35 -4.21
N PRO A 196 2.56 -19.98 -4.39
CA PRO A 196 1.79 -20.27 -5.58
C PRO A 196 2.42 -19.69 -6.85
N ASP A 197 2.13 -20.30 -7.99
CA ASP A 197 2.54 -19.75 -9.27
C ASP A 197 1.87 -18.38 -9.50
N ALA A 198 2.64 -17.47 -10.09
CA ALA A 198 2.17 -16.18 -10.56
C ALA A 198 1.35 -16.35 -11.83
N LEU A 199 0.34 -15.50 -12.01
CA LEU A 199 -0.37 -15.40 -13.27
C LEU A 199 0.52 -14.71 -14.32
N PRO A 200 0.30 -14.96 -15.62
CA PRO A 200 0.98 -14.19 -16.66
C PRO A 200 0.77 -12.69 -16.49
N GLY A 201 1.86 -11.92 -16.44
CA GLY A 201 1.85 -10.47 -16.24
C GLY A 201 1.58 -10.00 -14.81
N GLU A 202 1.47 -10.93 -13.85
CA GLU A 202 1.25 -10.56 -12.45
C GLU A 202 2.51 -9.97 -11.80
N ALA A 203 2.33 -8.86 -11.09
CA ALA A 203 3.39 -8.11 -10.44
C ALA A 203 2.88 -7.45 -9.14
N GLY A 204 3.83 -7.01 -8.30
CA GLY A 204 3.57 -6.05 -7.24
C GLY A 204 3.52 -4.62 -7.77
N PHE A 205 3.14 -3.68 -6.90
CA PHE A 205 3.22 -2.26 -7.22
C PHE A 205 3.98 -1.52 -6.12
N ALA A 206 5.18 -1.04 -6.45
CA ALA A 206 5.98 -0.15 -5.60
C ALA A 206 5.43 1.30 -5.53
N ALA A 207 4.13 1.45 -5.22
CA ALA A 207 3.44 2.73 -5.18
C ALA A 207 3.59 3.46 -3.84
N SER A 208 3.68 2.71 -2.74
CA SER A 208 3.62 3.26 -1.37
C SER A 208 4.32 2.44 -0.27
N GLY A 209 4.95 1.31 -0.63
CA GLY A 209 5.41 0.29 0.32
C GLY A 209 4.31 -0.66 0.82
N GLN A 210 3.04 -0.32 0.61
CA GLN A 210 1.91 -1.08 1.19
C GLN A 210 1.43 -2.25 0.33
N CYS A 211 2.21 -2.69 -0.65
CA CYS A 211 1.93 -3.92 -1.39
C CYS A 211 2.29 -5.18 -0.57
N LEU A 212 3.04 -5.04 0.51
CA LEU A 212 3.33 -6.10 1.48
C LEU A 212 3.10 -5.55 2.89
N VAL A 213 2.15 -6.12 3.64
CA VAL A 213 1.82 -5.65 4.99
C VAL A 213 1.75 -6.78 5.98
N SER A 214 2.24 -6.56 7.21
CA SER A 214 2.16 -7.53 8.29
C SER A 214 1.17 -7.11 9.38
N ALA A 215 0.61 -8.11 10.08
CA ALA A 215 -0.22 -7.87 11.26
C ALA A 215 0.03 -8.96 12.30
N GLY A 216 0.48 -8.54 13.48
CA GLY A 216 0.93 -9.46 14.52
C GLY A 216 2.28 -10.09 14.19
N SER A 217 2.61 -11.19 14.87
CA SER A 217 3.98 -11.72 14.86
C SER A 217 4.34 -12.59 13.66
N ARG A 218 3.37 -12.99 12.82
CA ARG A 218 3.59 -13.98 11.75
C ARG A 218 2.80 -13.76 10.47
N ASP A 219 1.66 -13.08 10.53
CA ASP A 219 0.79 -12.94 9.36
C ASP A 219 1.25 -11.79 8.47
N VAL A 220 1.31 -12.06 7.16
CA VAL A 220 1.68 -11.11 6.12
C VAL A 220 0.79 -11.30 4.90
N TRP A 221 0.42 -10.18 4.28
CA TRP A 221 -0.38 -10.14 3.06
C TRP A 221 0.38 -9.41 1.96
N LEU A 222 0.31 -9.96 0.75
CA LEU A 222 0.89 -9.43 -0.47
C LEU A 222 -0.24 -9.10 -1.45
N ALA A 223 -0.29 -7.88 -1.94
CA ALA A 223 -1.20 -7.40 -2.97
C ALA A 223 -0.54 -7.42 -4.36
N THR A 224 -1.30 -7.85 -5.37
CA THR A 224 -0.81 -7.96 -6.75
C THR A 224 -1.80 -7.37 -7.77
N GLY A 225 -1.32 -7.17 -8.99
CA GLY A 225 -2.12 -6.81 -10.15
C GLY A 225 -1.41 -7.16 -11.45
N GLY A 226 -1.80 -6.50 -12.54
CA GLY A 226 -1.23 -6.67 -13.87
C GLY A 226 -1.66 -7.95 -14.60
N GLY A 227 -1.88 -9.03 -13.85
CA GLY A 227 -2.39 -10.30 -14.36
C GLY A 227 -3.90 -10.30 -14.61
N ALA A 228 -4.41 -11.45 -15.08
CA ALA A 228 -5.83 -11.67 -15.36
C ALA A 228 -6.75 -11.43 -14.13
N SER A 229 -6.24 -11.66 -12.93
CA SER A 229 -6.90 -11.34 -11.65
C SER A 229 -5.96 -10.51 -10.77
N ALA A 230 -6.51 -9.59 -9.98
CA ALA A 230 -5.79 -8.89 -8.92
C ALA A 230 -5.92 -9.68 -7.62
N ARG A 231 -4.81 -10.25 -7.14
CA ARG A 231 -4.82 -11.24 -6.05
C ARG A 231 -4.29 -10.64 -4.76
N ILE A 232 -4.69 -11.26 -3.65
CA ILE A 232 -4.11 -11.04 -2.34
C ILE A 232 -3.63 -12.38 -1.83
N LEU A 233 -2.32 -12.49 -1.60
CA LEU A 233 -1.68 -13.67 -1.07
C LEU A 233 -1.48 -13.47 0.43
N HIS A 234 -1.73 -14.51 1.23
CA HIS A 234 -1.56 -14.45 2.67
C HIS A 234 -0.72 -15.60 3.19
N SER A 235 0.26 -15.29 4.04
CA SER A 235 1.05 -16.26 4.80
C SER A 235 0.83 -16.05 6.30
N ALA A 236 0.64 -17.15 7.03
CA ALA A 236 0.53 -17.18 8.50
C ALA A 236 1.83 -17.63 9.19
N ASP A 237 2.92 -17.80 8.43
CA ASP A 237 4.18 -18.42 8.86
C ASP A 237 5.42 -17.65 8.39
N ARG A 238 5.28 -16.31 8.29
CA ARG A 238 6.32 -15.36 7.86
C ARG A 238 6.84 -15.66 6.45
N GLY A 239 5.93 -15.85 5.52
CA GLY A 239 6.21 -15.96 4.09
C GLY A 239 6.67 -17.33 3.60
N ARG A 240 6.53 -18.41 4.40
CA ARG A 240 6.93 -19.76 3.98
C ARG A 240 5.87 -20.46 3.16
N THR A 241 4.59 -20.35 3.56
CA THR A 241 3.45 -20.90 2.82
C THR A 241 2.39 -19.83 2.62
N TRP A 242 1.75 -19.86 1.45
CA TRP A 242 0.81 -18.83 1.03
C TRP A 242 -0.50 -19.42 0.53
N ARG A 243 -1.60 -18.74 0.87
CA ARG A 243 -2.92 -18.93 0.26
C ARG A 243 -3.24 -17.74 -0.63
N VAL A 244 -4.06 -17.96 -1.66
CA VAL A 244 -4.49 -16.94 -2.61
C VAL A 244 -5.97 -16.65 -2.40
N ALA A 245 -6.33 -15.37 -2.47
CA ALA A 245 -7.71 -14.92 -2.66
C ALA A 245 -7.78 -13.89 -3.78
N GLU A 246 -8.87 -13.87 -4.54
CA GLU A 246 -9.16 -12.76 -5.43
C GLU A 246 -9.66 -11.55 -4.62
N SER A 247 -9.22 -10.36 -5.02
CA SER A 247 -9.53 -9.12 -4.29
C SER A 247 -10.90 -8.52 -4.66
N GLY A 248 -11.38 -8.80 -5.88
CA GLY A 248 -12.53 -8.10 -6.47
C GLY A 248 -12.24 -6.67 -6.95
N ILE A 249 -10.98 -6.23 -6.90
CA ILE A 249 -10.50 -4.95 -7.46
C ILE A 249 -10.17 -5.14 -8.96
N PRO A 250 -10.24 -4.09 -9.82
CA PRO A 250 -9.98 -4.20 -11.25
C PRO A 250 -8.66 -4.89 -11.60
N ALA A 251 -8.67 -5.69 -12.66
CA ALA A 251 -7.56 -6.51 -13.12
C ALA A 251 -7.56 -6.64 -14.66
N GLY A 252 -6.73 -7.54 -15.21
CA GLY A 252 -6.68 -7.85 -16.63
C GLY A 252 -5.93 -6.85 -17.49
N ASP A 253 -5.22 -5.91 -16.86
CA ASP A 253 -4.39 -4.90 -17.52
C ASP A 253 -3.18 -4.58 -16.63
N PRO A 254 -1.96 -4.39 -17.19
CA PRO A 254 -0.78 -3.99 -16.43
C PRO A 254 -0.96 -2.76 -15.53
N ALA A 255 -1.90 -1.87 -15.87
CA ALA A 255 -2.18 -0.68 -15.08
C ALA A 255 -3.12 -0.90 -13.89
N LYS A 256 -3.66 -2.11 -13.71
CA LYS A 256 -4.75 -2.41 -12.78
C LYS A 256 -4.36 -3.41 -11.71
N GLY A 257 -4.84 -3.18 -10.49
CA GLY A 257 -4.78 -4.15 -9.40
C GLY A 257 -4.91 -3.55 -8.02
N VAL A 258 -4.42 -4.29 -7.03
CA VAL A 258 -4.35 -3.83 -5.63
C VAL A 258 -3.00 -3.17 -5.38
N PHE A 259 -2.99 -1.93 -4.92
CA PHE A 259 -1.75 -1.15 -4.73
C PHE A 259 -1.40 -0.94 -3.26
N ALA A 260 -2.39 -0.99 -2.37
CA ALA A 260 -2.16 -0.93 -0.95
C ALA A 260 -3.12 -1.83 -0.18
N LEU A 261 -2.57 -2.45 0.85
CA LEU A 261 -3.31 -3.16 1.88
C LEU A 261 -3.20 -2.42 3.21
N ALA A 262 -4.20 -2.56 4.06
CA ALA A 262 -4.13 -2.09 5.44
C ALA A 262 -4.90 -3.03 6.37
N PHE A 263 -4.20 -3.63 7.33
CA PHE A 263 -4.80 -4.50 8.35
C PHE A 263 -4.73 -3.82 9.71
N ARG A 264 -5.88 -3.59 10.35
CA ARG A 264 -5.92 -3.09 11.74
C ARG A 264 -5.67 -4.19 12.76
N ASP A 265 -5.96 -5.42 12.37
CA ASP A 265 -5.83 -6.63 13.15
C ASP A 265 -5.67 -7.82 12.19
N ARG A 266 -5.47 -9.03 12.73
CA ARG A 266 -5.21 -10.24 11.92
C ARG A 266 -6.40 -10.69 11.05
N THR A 267 -7.58 -10.11 11.22
CA THR A 267 -8.82 -10.53 10.56
C THR A 267 -9.41 -9.46 9.65
N THR A 268 -9.24 -8.19 10.00
CA THR A 268 -9.89 -7.06 9.35
C THR A 268 -8.92 -6.32 8.45
N GLY A 269 -9.13 -6.43 7.13
CA GLY A 269 -8.26 -5.86 6.10
C GLY A 269 -9.01 -4.95 5.15
N LEU A 270 -8.30 -3.96 4.63
CA LEU A 270 -8.67 -3.13 3.48
C LEU A 270 -7.71 -3.42 2.34
N ALA A 271 -8.24 -3.36 1.13
CA ALA A 271 -7.48 -3.33 -0.10
C ALA A 271 -7.95 -2.12 -0.88
N VAL A 272 -7.00 -1.32 -1.39
CA VAL A 272 -7.29 -0.22 -2.31
C VAL A 272 -6.41 -0.31 -3.55
N GLY A 273 -6.93 0.20 -4.66
CA GLY A 273 -6.25 0.13 -5.94
C GLY A 273 -7.10 0.73 -7.04
N GLY A 274 -7.12 0.10 -8.21
CA GLY A 274 -7.84 0.59 -9.38
C GLY A 274 -6.95 0.62 -10.61
N ASP A 275 -7.16 1.62 -11.48
CA ASP A 275 -6.38 1.87 -12.69
C ASP A 275 -5.55 3.15 -12.49
N TYR A 276 -4.21 3.04 -12.51
CA TYR A 276 -3.37 4.21 -12.22
C TYR A 276 -3.34 5.25 -13.34
N ARG A 277 -3.88 4.95 -14.53
CA ARG A 277 -3.82 5.86 -15.68
C ARG A 277 -4.69 7.09 -15.43
N THR A 278 -4.13 8.25 -15.74
CA THR A 278 -4.80 9.54 -15.54
C THR A 278 -6.12 9.58 -16.30
N GLY A 279 -7.20 9.96 -15.60
CA GLY A 279 -8.53 10.14 -16.19
C GLY A 279 -9.39 8.89 -16.26
N GLU A 280 -8.85 7.72 -15.91
CA GLU A 280 -9.62 6.46 -15.89
C GLU A 280 -10.38 6.31 -14.57
N ALA A 281 -11.65 5.92 -14.67
CA ALA A 281 -12.47 5.65 -13.50
C ALA A 281 -12.07 4.31 -12.87
N SER A 282 -12.04 4.25 -11.54
CA SER A 282 -11.77 3.01 -10.80
C SER A 282 -13.03 2.57 -10.04
N LEU A 283 -14.03 2.08 -10.79
CA LEU A 283 -15.38 1.78 -10.29
C LEU A 283 -15.44 0.71 -9.17
N HIS A 284 -14.34 -0.01 -8.93
CA HIS A 284 -14.17 -0.99 -7.84
C HIS A 284 -12.83 -0.79 -7.10
N ALA A 285 -12.44 0.46 -6.82
CA ALA A 285 -11.13 0.82 -6.24
C ALA A 285 -10.88 0.35 -4.80
N ALA A 286 -11.82 -0.33 -4.14
CA ALA A 286 -11.66 -0.78 -2.77
C ALA A 286 -12.40 -2.10 -2.50
N ALA A 287 -11.83 -2.91 -1.61
CA ALA A 287 -12.42 -4.13 -1.08
C ALA A 287 -12.06 -4.31 0.40
N VAL A 288 -12.88 -5.11 1.10
CA VAL A 288 -12.72 -5.36 2.53
C VAL A 288 -12.70 -6.86 2.83
N SER A 289 -11.97 -7.23 3.87
CA SER A 289 -11.97 -8.58 4.42
C SER A 289 -12.20 -8.55 5.93
N ALA A 290 -12.91 -9.57 6.43
CA ALA A 290 -13.16 -9.78 7.86
C ALA A 290 -12.72 -11.19 8.32
N ASP A 291 -12.01 -11.94 7.48
CA ASP A 291 -11.65 -13.34 7.70
C ASP A 291 -10.17 -13.63 7.44
N ALA A 292 -9.31 -12.63 7.70
CA ALA A 292 -7.86 -12.66 7.49
C ALA A 292 -7.47 -12.72 6.00
N GLY A 293 -8.25 -12.08 5.13
CA GLY A 293 -8.02 -12.07 3.69
C GLY A 293 -8.29 -13.42 3.00
N ARG A 294 -9.14 -14.29 3.59
CA ARG A 294 -9.60 -15.51 2.90
C ARG A 294 -10.64 -15.16 1.84
N THR A 295 -11.51 -14.20 2.14
CA THR A 295 -12.46 -13.63 1.20
C THR A 295 -12.38 -12.10 1.22
N TRP A 296 -12.64 -11.51 0.07
CA TRP A 296 -12.69 -10.07 -0.14
C TRP A 296 -14.02 -9.70 -0.76
N ARG A 297 -14.60 -8.59 -0.28
CA ARG A 297 -15.85 -8.05 -0.78
C ARG A 297 -15.60 -6.64 -1.30
N PRO A 298 -15.88 -6.35 -2.59
CA PRO A 298 -15.80 -4.99 -3.10
C PRO A 298 -16.64 -4.02 -2.27
N ALA A 299 -16.12 -2.82 -2.06
CA ALA A 299 -16.85 -1.75 -1.39
C ALA A 299 -18.06 -1.34 -2.26
N PRO A 300 -19.29 -1.28 -1.71
CA PRO A 300 -20.44 -0.76 -2.44
C PRO A 300 -20.25 0.67 -2.94
N THR A 301 -19.59 1.51 -2.15
CA THR A 301 -19.22 2.88 -2.53
C THR A 301 -17.71 3.03 -2.39
N PRO A 302 -16.91 2.68 -3.42
CA PRO A 302 -15.45 2.79 -3.38
C PRO A 302 -14.98 4.23 -3.58
N PRO A 303 -13.69 4.53 -3.35
CA PRO A 303 -13.08 5.77 -3.82
C PRO A 303 -13.33 5.95 -5.33
N PRO A 304 -13.56 7.18 -5.82
CA PRO A 304 -13.92 7.42 -7.22
C PRO A 304 -12.76 7.21 -8.20
N ALA A 305 -11.54 7.08 -7.68
CA ALA A 305 -10.31 6.98 -8.45
C ALA A 305 -9.30 6.07 -7.75
N TYR A 306 -8.25 5.73 -8.47
CA TYR A 306 -7.11 4.98 -7.96
C TYR A 306 -6.55 5.56 -6.64
N ARG A 307 -6.30 4.67 -5.67
CA ARG A 307 -5.61 4.97 -4.41
C ARG A 307 -4.39 4.08 -4.24
N SER A 308 -3.30 4.71 -3.86
CA SER A 308 -1.97 4.12 -3.74
C SER A 308 -1.58 3.78 -2.31
N GLY A 309 -2.25 4.35 -1.31
CA GLY A 309 -2.00 4.07 0.10
C GLY A 309 -3.29 4.03 0.92
N ALA A 310 -3.29 3.26 2.00
CA ALA A 310 -4.39 3.17 2.96
C ALA A 310 -3.91 2.99 4.39
N ALA A 311 -4.59 3.60 5.35
CA ALA A 311 -4.29 3.42 6.77
C ALA A 311 -5.55 3.48 7.63
N TRP A 312 -5.63 2.60 8.62
CA TRP A 312 -6.68 2.66 9.64
C TRP A 312 -6.40 3.79 10.64
N LEU A 313 -7.46 4.44 11.11
CA LEU A 313 -7.36 5.41 12.20
C LEU A 313 -7.39 4.65 13.54
N PRO A 314 -6.32 4.71 14.35
CA PRO A 314 -6.11 3.80 15.50
C PRO A 314 -7.14 3.95 16.62
N HIS A 315 -7.88 5.07 16.66
CA HIS A 315 -8.85 5.36 17.72
C HIS A 315 -10.31 5.33 17.24
N LEU A 316 -10.55 5.06 15.96
CA LEU A 316 -11.89 5.04 15.36
C LEU A 316 -12.06 3.68 14.68
N ARG A 317 -12.69 2.73 15.38
CA ARG A 317 -12.69 1.31 14.96
C ARG A 317 -13.31 1.07 13.58
N GLY A 318 -14.12 1.98 13.03
CA GLY A 318 -14.64 1.90 11.66
C GLY A 318 -13.91 2.75 10.63
N ALA A 319 -12.97 3.60 11.03
CA ALA A 319 -12.46 4.65 10.17
C ALA A 319 -11.09 4.36 9.58
N ALA A 320 -10.94 4.66 8.29
CA ALA A 320 -9.69 4.57 7.56
C ALA A 320 -9.61 5.65 6.50
N LEU A 321 -8.38 5.94 6.08
CA LEU A 321 -8.08 6.87 5.00
C LEU A 321 -7.45 6.10 3.84
N ALA A 322 -7.75 6.54 2.63
CA ALA A 322 -7.08 6.10 1.41
C ALA A 322 -6.58 7.32 0.67
N VAL A 323 -5.33 7.31 0.24
CA VAL A 323 -4.68 8.42 -0.46
C VAL A 323 -4.28 8.03 -1.86
N GLY A 324 -4.25 8.99 -2.77
CA GLY A 324 -3.74 8.81 -4.11
C GLY A 324 -3.52 10.15 -4.83
N PRO A 325 -3.14 10.10 -6.12
CA PRO A 325 -2.77 11.30 -6.88
C PRO A 325 -3.87 12.35 -6.98
N THR A 326 -5.15 11.95 -6.85
CA THR A 326 -6.30 12.85 -7.01
C THR A 326 -6.93 13.30 -5.70
N GLY A 327 -6.55 12.73 -4.55
CA GLY A 327 -7.15 13.11 -3.28
C GLY A 327 -7.01 12.07 -2.17
N THR A 328 -7.63 12.40 -1.04
CA THR A 328 -7.84 11.53 0.11
C THR A 328 -9.32 11.22 0.24
N ASP A 329 -9.66 9.95 0.44
CA ASP A 329 -11.00 9.48 0.79
C ASP A 329 -11.00 8.91 2.20
N VAL A 330 -12.17 8.97 2.83
CA VAL A 330 -12.39 8.46 4.17
C VAL A 330 -13.57 7.52 4.21
N THR A 331 -13.42 6.45 4.98
CA THR A 331 -14.52 5.58 5.41
C THR A 331 -14.68 5.70 6.92
N THR A 332 -15.89 5.45 7.42
CA THR A 332 -16.19 5.34 8.86
C THR A 332 -16.99 4.07 9.18
N ASP A 333 -17.11 3.15 8.22
CA ASP A 333 -17.92 1.92 8.34
C ASP A 333 -17.14 0.66 7.95
N GLY A 334 -15.81 0.73 8.09
CA GLY A 334 -14.89 -0.36 7.86
C GLY A 334 -14.54 -0.58 6.39
N GLY A 335 -14.59 0.47 5.56
CA GLY A 335 -14.20 0.41 4.15
C GLY A 335 -15.32 0.07 3.18
N ARG A 336 -16.59 0.06 3.62
CA ARG A 336 -17.74 -0.25 2.75
C ARG A 336 -18.18 0.99 1.98
N ASN A 337 -18.25 2.13 2.65
CA ASN A 337 -18.58 3.40 2.02
C ASN A 337 -17.45 4.41 2.21
N TRP A 338 -16.95 4.91 1.09
CA TRP A 338 -15.91 5.91 1.00
C TRP A 338 -16.51 7.24 0.53
N ARG A 339 -15.99 8.34 1.06
CA ARG A 339 -16.31 9.70 0.62
C ARG A 339 -15.05 10.53 0.51
N PRO A 340 -14.98 11.50 -0.42
CA PRO A 340 -13.86 12.43 -0.48
C PRO A 340 -13.71 13.21 0.84
N LEU A 341 -12.48 13.31 1.33
CA LEU A 341 -12.11 14.12 2.49
C LEU A 341 -11.43 15.42 2.06
N GLU A 342 -10.41 15.32 1.21
CA GLU A 342 -9.60 16.45 0.79
C GLU A 342 -9.02 16.18 -0.61
N ALA A 343 -8.94 17.20 -1.45
CA ALA A 343 -8.21 17.13 -2.72
C ALA A 343 -6.71 17.33 -2.49
N GLY A 344 -5.89 16.72 -3.35
CA GLY A 344 -4.44 16.83 -3.26
C GLY A 344 -3.74 15.49 -3.41
N SER A 345 -2.52 15.54 -3.92
CA SER A 345 -1.75 14.35 -4.26
C SER A 345 -0.91 13.88 -3.08
N PHE A 346 -1.16 12.65 -2.62
CA PHE A 346 -0.26 11.88 -1.77
C PHE A 346 -0.13 10.47 -2.37
N ASP A 347 1.06 9.89 -2.26
CA ASP A 347 1.35 8.54 -2.74
C ASP A 347 1.25 7.50 -1.62
N THR A 348 1.56 7.86 -0.37
CA THR A 348 1.59 6.95 0.77
C THR A 348 1.05 7.61 2.04
N ILE A 349 0.54 6.79 2.97
CA ILE A 349 -0.02 7.19 4.25
C ILE A 349 0.35 6.15 5.31
N ASP A 350 0.67 6.63 6.51
CA ASP A 350 0.92 5.76 7.66
C ASP A 350 0.38 6.40 8.95
N CYS A 351 -0.16 5.57 9.84
CA CYS A 351 -0.78 5.98 11.10
C CYS A 351 -0.22 5.19 12.29
N THR A 352 0.18 5.91 13.33
CA THR A 352 0.81 5.37 14.53
C THR A 352 -0.21 5.13 15.64
N ALA A 353 0.10 4.22 16.56
CA ALA A 353 -0.77 3.91 17.70
C ALA A 353 -1.06 5.12 18.61
N ASP A 354 -0.20 6.15 18.61
CA ASP A 354 -0.48 7.37 19.37
C ASP A 354 -1.57 8.24 18.71
N GLY A 355 -1.96 7.97 17.45
CA GLY A 355 -2.97 8.73 16.72
C GLY A 355 -2.41 9.74 15.73
N ALA A 356 -1.09 9.81 15.52
CA ALA A 356 -0.52 10.57 14.42
C ALA A 356 -0.72 9.83 13.10
N CYS A 357 -1.21 10.53 12.08
CA CYS A 357 -1.20 10.05 10.70
C CYS A 357 -0.39 11.02 9.84
N TRP A 358 0.47 10.46 9.00
CA TRP A 358 1.33 11.17 8.07
C TRP A 358 1.01 10.74 6.65
N ALA A 359 1.19 11.63 5.69
CA ALA A 359 1.09 11.32 4.27
C ALA A 359 2.24 11.98 3.51
N ALA A 360 2.72 11.32 2.45
CA ALA A 360 3.82 11.82 1.62
C ALA A 360 3.54 11.57 0.13
N GLY A 361 4.11 12.39 -0.76
CA GLY A 361 3.87 12.29 -2.20
C GLY A 361 4.81 13.13 -3.04
N GLU A 362 4.29 13.62 -4.18
CA GLU A 362 5.05 14.40 -5.16
C GLU A 362 5.59 15.74 -4.64
N LYS A 363 6.62 16.27 -5.31
CA LYS A 363 7.14 17.64 -5.10
C LYS A 363 7.51 17.93 -3.63
N GLY A 364 8.12 16.95 -2.97
CA GLY A 364 8.52 16.99 -1.57
C GLY A 364 7.36 17.09 -0.58
N ARG A 365 6.12 16.85 -1.01
CA ARG A 365 4.94 17.04 -0.16
C ARG A 365 4.93 16.00 0.95
N VAL A 366 4.89 16.49 2.19
CA VAL A 366 4.63 15.70 3.39
C VAL A 366 3.59 16.45 4.22
N ALA A 367 2.67 15.74 4.86
CA ALA A 367 1.67 16.33 5.72
C ALA A 367 1.37 15.47 6.94
N ARG A 368 0.80 16.10 7.96
CA ARG A 368 0.24 15.42 9.12
C ARG A 368 -1.25 15.69 9.19
N LEU A 369 -2.04 14.67 9.54
CA LEU A 369 -3.47 14.83 9.75
C LEU A 369 -3.70 15.60 11.05
N GLU A 370 -4.35 16.76 10.97
CA GLU A 370 -4.54 17.67 12.11
C GLU A 370 -5.93 18.28 12.10
N ARG A 371 -6.39 18.73 13.27
CA ARG A 371 -7.57 19.60 13.34
C ARG A 371 -7.21 20.98 12.82
N LEU A 372 -7.72 21.33 11.66
CA LEU A 372 -7.54 22.63 11.04
C LEU A 372 -8.36 23.66 11.84
N ARG A 373 -7.68 24.73 12.28
CA ARG A 373 -8.37 25.89 12.80
C ARG A 373 -9.11 26.51 11.61
N ARG A 374 -10.43 26.66 11.71
CA ARG A 374 -11.16 27.48 10.73
C ARG A 374 -10.58 28.90 10.81
N PRO A 375 -10.29 29.55 9.68
CA PRO A 375 -9.82 30.94 9.67
C PRO A 375 -10.82 31.88 10.35
#